data_AF-A0A3M6YGE7-F1
#
_entry.id   AF-A0A3M6YGE7-F1
#
_cell.length_a   1.000
_cell.length_b   1.000
_cell.length_c   1.000
_cell.angle_alpha   90.00
_cell.angle_beta   90.00
_cell.angle_gamma   90.00
#
_symmetry.space_group_name_H-M   'P 1'
#
loop_
_entity.id
_entity.type
_entity.pdbx_description
1 polymer ?
#
loop_
_entity_poly.entity_id
_entity_poly.type
_entity_poly.pdbx_seq_one_letter_code
_entity_poly.pdbx_strand_id
1 'polypeptide(L)'
;VYAQSVKPSDHSWLSGELKNGPHHHLINVSESGLKALLPKSAAEIARHNAQHLMRVYPKGTRISSKNLMPVPVWGVGAQVTALNFQTFDASMQLNEALFSGSAGYVLKPSALRTGGNGDLSSTSRRRKLTLHVAGASSIPLPSDRDEAKEIKPYVTSTLLQPTDLSGDPPKRKTTGYKQHKLGFLHKGENPSAIDPLWNEKLEWEEYLDNELTFLRILIKSDDSFAANPVLAVAAVRLMYVTPGWSFIRMLDLKGRETHCSLLVRFEFADL
;
A
#
# COMPACT_ATOMS: atom_id res chain seq x y z
N VAL A 1 -17.28 1.87 29.37
CA VAL A 1 -16.41 0.79 29.92
C VAL A 1 -15.02 0.86 29.28
N TYR A 2 -14.89 0.67 27.96
CA TYR A 2 -13.62 0.87 27.23
C TYR A 2 -13.76 1.95 26.14
N ALA A 3 -12.63 2.37 25.55
CA ALA A 3 -12.56 3.30 24.41
C ALA A 3 -13.34 4.61 24.61
N GLN A 4 -13.17 5.24 25.77
CA GLN A 4 -13.80 6.51 26.09
C GLN A 4 -13.23 7.59 25.17
N SER A 5 -14.01 7.97 24.16
CA SER A 5 -13.58 8.86 23.09
C SER A 5 -13.24 10.23 23.63
N VAL A 6 -12.02 10.69 23.37
CA VAL A 6 -11.55 12.01 23.79
C VAL A 6 -10.76 12.66 22.66
N LYS A 7 -10.91 13.96 22.50
CA LYS A 7 -10.00 14.77 21.68
C LYS A 7 -9.03 15.43 22.65
N PRO A 8 -7.74 15.06 22.67
CA PRO A 8 -6.79 15.60 23.63
C PRO A 8 -6.63 17.11 23.41
N SER A 9 -6.62 17.88 24.51
CA SER A 9 -6.39 19.33 24.51
C SER A 9 -4.91 19.71 24.47
N ASP A 10 -4.03 18.76 24.83
CA ASP A 10 -2.59 18.91 24.85
C ASP A 10 -1.89 17.63 24.38
N HIS A 11 -0.55 17.59 24.50
CA HIS A 11 0.27 16.43 24.15
C HIS A 11 0.74 15.62 25.36
N SER A 12 0.06 15.72 26.51
CA SER A 12 0.43 14.96 27.72
C SER A 12 0.45 13.45 27.47
N TRP A 13 -0.44 12.95 26.61
CA TRP A 13 -0.49 11.54 26.20
C TRP A 13 0.80 11.01 25.57
N LEU A 14 1.71 11.87 25.09
CA LEU A 14 3.05 11.45 24.63
C LEU A 14 3.90 10.88 25.77
N SER A 15 3.66 11.26 27.03
CA SER A 15 4.33 10.65 28.19
C SER A 15 3.70 9.31 28.61
N GLY A 16 2.76 8.76 27.82
CA GLY A 16 2.11 7.48 28.07
C GLY A 16 0.75 7.57 28.76
N GLU A 17 0.42 8.70 29.38
CA GLU A 17 -0.86 8.92 30.06
C GLU A 17 -1.47 10.27 29.65
N LEU A 18 -2.79 10.28 29.41
CA LEU A 18 -3.53 11.51 29.15
C LEU A 18 -3.90 12.19 30.47
N LYS A 19 -3.34 13.38 30.73
CA LYS A 19 -3.68 14.16 31.93
C LYS A 19 -5.13 14.62 31.89
N ASN A 20 -5.82 14.52 33.03
CA ASN A 20 -7.24 14.87 33.18
C ASN A 20 -8.18 14.16 32.18
N GLY A 21 -7.73 13.01 31.64
CA GLY A 21 -8.48 12.20 30.70
C GLY A 21 -9.14 10.99 31.36
N PRO A 22 -10.02 10.29 30.63
CA PRO A 22 -10.58 9.05 31.13
C PRO A 22 -9.55 7.93 31.18
N HIS A 23 -9.68 7.02 32.16
CA HIS A 23 -8.74 5.89 32.36
C HIS A 23 -8.61 4.98 31.13
N HIS A 24 -9.71 4.68 30.43
CA HIS A 24 -9.72 3.82 29.24
C HIS A 24 -9.99 4.63 27.97
N HIS A 25 -9.20 5.66 27.75
CA HIS A 25 -9.42 6.59 26.65
C HIS A 25 -9.12 5.98 25.28
N LEU A 26 -9.84 6.51 24.28
CA LEU A 26 -9.46 6.44 22.87
C LEU A 26 -9.23 7.88 22.42
N ILE A 27 -7.97 8.23 22.12
CA ILE A 27 -7.66 9.59 21.67
C ILE A 27 -7.95 9.74 20.18
N ASN A 28 -8.52 10.89 19.80
CA ASN A 28 -8.79 11.25 18.41
C ASN A 28 -7.78 12.30 17.94
N VAL A 29 -6.95 11.93 16.96
CA VAL A 29 -5.91 12.80 16.40
C VAL A 29 -6.17 13.02 14.91
N SER A 30 -6.13 14.26 14.45
CA SER A 30 -6.26 14.55 13.01
C SER A 30 -5.00 14.10 12.25
N GLU A 31 -5.13 13.70 10.99
CA GLU A 31 -3.99 13.37 10.09
C GLU A 31 -2.90 14.47 10.14
N SER A 32 -3.29 15.74 10.07
CA SER A 32 -2.34 16.87 10.13
C SER A 32 -1.67 17.00 11.50
N GLY A 33 -2.41 16.72 12.58
CA GLY A 33 -1.87 16.75 13.94
C GLY A 33 -0.84 15.64 14.15
N LEU A 34 -1.14 14.43 13.65
CA LEU A 34 -0.18 13.33 13.68
C LEU A 34 1.04 13.65 12.82
N LYS A 35 0.84 14.14 11.59
CA LYS A 35 1.93 14.51 10.67
C LYS A 35 2.90 15.54 11.29
N ALA A 36 2.39 16.50 12.06
CA ALA A 36 3.22 17.49 12.75
C ALA A 36 4.11 16.91 13.86
N LEU A 37 3.77 15.74 14.40
CA LEU A 37 4.53 15.05 15.44
C LEU A 37 5.56 14.06 14.87
N LEU A 38 5.37 13.60 13.63
CA LEU A 38 6.26 12.64 12.97
C LEU A 38 7.42 13.35 12.25
N PRO A 39 8.64 12.75 12.24
CA PRO A 39 9.03 11.53 12.94
C PRO A 39 9.41 11.75 14.42
N LYS A 40 9.52 13.02 14.86
CA LYS A 40 10.14 13.40 16.15
C LYS A 40 9.58 12.68 17.37
N SER A 41 8.26 12.45 17.42
CA SER A 41 7.57 11.83 18.57
C SER A 41 7.09 10.40 18.27
N ALA A 42 7.62 9.75 17.24
CA ALA A 42 7.10 8.46 16.77
C ALA A 42 7.18 7.37 17.85
N ALA A 43 8.27 7.32 18.61
CA ALA A 43 8.48 6.33 19.68
C ALA A 43 7.54 6.56 20.87
N GLU A 44 7.32 7.82 21.26
CA GLU A 44 6.36 8.21 22.29
C GLU A 44 4.92 7.84 21.89
N ILE A 45 4.55 8.12 20.63
CA ILE A 45 3.24 7.76 20.08
C ILE A 45 3.07 6.23 20.08
N ALA A 46 4.09 5.49 19.63
CA ALA A 46 4.06 4.03 19.61
C ALA A 46 3.93 3.44 21.02
N ARG A 47 4.63 4.00 22.01
CA ARG A 47 4.53 3.60 23.42
C ARG A 47 3.13 3.84 23.97
N HIS A 48 2.54 4.99 23.70
CA HIS A 48 1.14 5.25 24.04
C HIS A 48 0.21 4.22 23.37
N ASN A 49 0.36 4.01 22.07
CA ASN A 49 -0.49 3.11 21.29
C ASN A 49 -0.28 1.63 21.65
N ALA A 50 0.79 1.27 22.36
CA ALA A 50 0.99 -0.06 22.93
C ALA A 50 0.07 -0.36 24.12
N GLN A 51 -0.49 0.66 24.78
CA GLN A 51 -1.33 0.52 25.97
C GLN A 51 -2.73 1.15 25.81
N HIS A 52 -2.88 2.10 24.90
CA HIS A 52 -4.10 2.87 24.68
C HIS A 52 -4.51 2.91 23.21
N LEU A 53 -5.79 3.20 22.95
CA LEU A 53 -6.32 3.28 21.58
C LEU A 53 -6.15 4.69 21.01
N MET A 54 -5.75 4.77 19.74
CA MET A 54 -5.72 5.99 18.96
C MET A 54 -6.56 5.83 17.70
N ARG A 55 -7.43 6.83 17.47
CA ARG A 55 -8.11 7.04 16.21
C ARG A 55 -7.50 8.19 15.45
N VAL A 56 -7.09 7.93 14.22
CA VAL A 56 -6.57 8.95 13.30
C VAL A 56 -7.59 9.17 12.20
N TYR A 57 -7.92 10.43 11.93
CA TYR A 57 -8.98 10.77 10.99
C TYR A 57 -8.56 11.89 10.02
N PRO A 58 -9.12 11.91 8.79
CA PRO A 58 -8.83 12.97 7.83
C PRO A 58 -9.21 14.35 8.38
N LYS A 59 -8.45 15.39 8.02
CA LYS A 59 -8.81 16.76 8.40
C LYS A 59 -10.17 17.16 7.79
N GLY A 60 -11.07 17.70 8.61
CA GLY A 60 -12.44 18.05 8.21
C GLY A 60 -12.57 19.14 7.13
N THR A 61 -11.50 19.86 6.79
CA THR A 61 -11.47 20.80 5.67
C THR A 61 -11.32 20.12 4.30
N ARG A 62 -11.19 18.79 4.27
CA ARG A 62 -11.22 18.03 3.02
C ARG A 62 -12.65 17.97 2.49
N ILE A 63 -12.98 18.89 1.59
CA ILE A 63 -14.22 18.83 0.79
C ILE A 63 -14.15 17.64 -0.19
N SER A 64 -12.94 17.22 -0.58
CA SER A 64 -12.72 16.00 -1.36
C SER A 64 -12.71 14.75 -0.47
N SER A 65 -13.41 13.68 -0.85
CA SER A 65 -13.45 12.37 -0.17
C SER A 65 -12.15 11.54 -0.24
N LYS A 66 -11.01 12.20 -0.45
CA LYS A 66 -9.67 11.58 -0.54
C LYS A 66 -9.19 11.12 0.83
N ASN A 67 -8.73 9.88 0.90
CA ASN A 67 -8.19 9.31 2.14
C ASN A 67 -6.81 9.84 2.52
N LEU A 68 -6.46 9.66 3.79
CA LEU A 68 -5.10 9.79 4.32
C LEU A 68 -4.25 8.57 3.94
N MET A 69 -2.93 8.69 3.92
CA MET A 69 -2.05 7.54 3.70
C MET A 69 -1.94 6.71 4.99
N PRO A 70 -2.43 5.45 5.04
CA PRO A 70 -2.57 4.73 6.30
C PRO A 70 -1.26 4.10 6.81
N VAL A 71 -0.28 3.83 5.93
CA VAL A 71 0.93 3.09 6.29
C VAL A 71 1.77 3.79 7.37
N PRO A 72 2.06 5.11 7.29
CA PRO A 72 2.73 5.82 8.38
C PRO A 72 1.92 5.87 9.70
N VAL A 73 0.59 5.82 9.59
CA VAL A 73 -0.31 5.81 10.77
C VAL A 73 -0.22 4.48 11.51
N TRP A 74 -0.29 3.38 10.77
CA TRP A 74 -0.03 2.04 11.32
C TRP A 74 1.41 1.91 11.84
N GLY A 75 2.34 2.64 11.23
CA GLY A 75 3.75 2.76 11.61
C GLY A 75 4.02 3.16 13.05
N VAL A 76 3.11 3.94 13.65
CA VAL A 76 3.16 4.33 15.07
C VAL A 76 2.16 3.55 15.93
N GLY A 77 1.63 2.45 15.40
CA GLY A 77 0.73 1.55 16.12
C GLY A 77 -0.69 2.07 16.31
N ALA A 78 -1.11 3.13 15.61
CA ALA A 78 -2.47 3.64 15.69
C ALA A 78 -3.44 2.62 15.05
N GLN A 79 -4.42 2.21 15.84
CA GLN A 79 -5.27 1.06 15.55
C GLN A 79 -6.48 1.43 14.70
N VAL A 80 -7.07 2.60 14.97
CA VAL A 80 -8.30 3.04 14.30
C VAL A 80 -7.96 4.11 13.27
N THR A 81 -7.54 3.67 12.09
CA THR A 81 -7.27 4.58 10.96
C THR A 81 -8.55 4.80 10.16
N ALA A 82 -9.21 5.94 10.36
CA ALA A 82 -10.50 6.21 9.74
C ALA A 82 -10.33 6.57 8.25
N LEU A 83 -10.89 5.71 7.39
CA LEU A 83 -10.91 5.88 5.94
C LEU A 83 -12.36 5.99 5.43
N ASN A 84 -12.52 6.66 4.30
CA ASN A 84 -13.74 6.75 3.51
C ASN A 84 -13.86 5.49 2.64
N PHE A 85 -14.68 4.53 3.06
CA PHE A 85 -14.85 3.23 2.39
C PHE A 85 -15.52 3.34 1.01
N GLN A 86 -16.30 4.39 0.77
CA GLN A 86 -16.98 4.62 -0.51
C GLN A 86 -16.02 4.90 -1.68
N THR A 87 -14.75 5.23 -1.39
CA THR A 87 -13.74 5.54 -2.41
C THR A 87 -12.65 4.48 -2.38
N PHE A 88 -12.59 3.61 -3.40
CA PHE A 88 -11.56 2.56 -3.51
C PHE A 88 -10.21 3.12 -4.02
N ASP A 89 -9.67 4.11 -3.30
CA ASP A 89 -8.38 4.73 -3.60
C ASP A 89 -7.19 3.91 -3.06
N ALA A 90 -5.98 4.46 -3.19
CA ALA A 90 -4.75 3.80 -2.75
C ALA A 90 -4.79 3.38 -1.27
N SER A 91 -5.44 4.18 -0.42
CA SER A 91 -5.55 3.89 1.02
C SER A 91 -6.48 2.72 1.28
N MET A 92 -7.62 2.66 0.60
CA MET A 92 -8.53 1.50 0.70
C MET A 92 -7.88 0.22 0.13
N GLN A 93 -7.12 0.32 -0.96
CA GLN A 93 -6.39 -0.82 -1.52
C GLN A 93 -5.36 -1.39 -0.52
N LEU A 94 -4.65 -0.52 0.20
CA LEU A 94 -3.72 -0.93 1.27
C LEU A 94 -4.45 -1.47 2.50
N ASN A 95 -5.63 -0.93 2.82
CA ASN A 95 -6.48 -1.44 3.90
C ASN A 95 -6.93 -2.88 3.62
N GLU A 96 -7.43 -3.15 2.41
CA GLU A 96 -7.75 -4.51 1.97
C GLU A 96 -6.54 -5.43 2.07
N ALA A 97 -5.36 -4.97 1.63
CA ALA A 97 -4.13 -5.75 1.73
C ALA A 97 -3.73 -6.04 3.19
N LEU A 98 -3.87 -5.07 4.11
CA LEU A 98 -3.54 -5.24 5.53
C LEU A 98 -4.41 -6.33 6.15
N PHE A 99 -5.73 -6.24 5.95
CA PHE A 99 -6.74 -7.07 6.60
C PHE A 99 -7.12 -8.33 5.82
N SER A 100 -6.55 -8.56 4.64
CA SER A 100 -6.78 -9.78 3.86
C SER A 100 -6.54 -11.03 4.71
N GLY A 101 -7.50 -11.95 4.70
CA GLY A 101 -7.47 -13.18 5.50
C GLY A 101 -7.73 -12.97 7.00
N SER A 102 -8.14 -11.78 7.44
CA SER A 102 -8.48 -11.48 8.83
C SER A 102 -9.96 -11.11 9.00
N ALA A 103 -10.46 -11.18 10.22
CA ALA A 103 -11.80 -10.70 10.57
C ALA A 103 -11.85 -9.18 10.89
N GLY A 104 -10.91 -8.39 10.32
CA GLY A 104 -10.78 -6.96 10.59
C GLY A 104 -9.83 -6.60 11.75
N TYR A 105 -9.06 -7.58 12.25
CA TYR A 105 -8.06 -7.38 13.30
C TYR A 105 -6.74 -8.05 12.91
N VAL A 106 -5.65 -7.27 12.96
CA VAL A 106 -4.29 -7.73 12.69
C VAL A 106 -3.42 -7.36 13.88
N LEU A 107 -2.65 -8.33 14.39
CA LEU A 107 -1.71 -8.09 15.48
C LEU A 107 -0.60 -7.14 15.00
N LYS A 108 -0.29 -6.11 15.79
CA LYS A 108 0.77 -5.15 15.47
C LYS A 108 2.15 -5.84 15.44
N PRO A 109 3.16 -5.27 14.75
CA PRO A 109 4.57 -5.65 14.93
C PRO A 109 4.99 -5.63 16.40
N SER A 110 5.89 -6.54 16.79
CA SER A 110 6.37 -6.68 18.17
C SER A 110 6.93 -5.36 18.74
N ALA A 111 7.63 -4.57 17.92
CA ALA A 111 8.17 -3.26 18.30
C ALA A 111 7.07 -2.25 18.74
N LEU A 112 5.82 -2.43 18.29
CA LEU A 112 4.68 -1.55 18.57
C LEU A 112 3.73 -2.11 19.64
N ARG A 113 4.09 -3.21 20.30
CA ARG A 113 3.32 -3.84 21.40
C ARG A 113 3.88 -3.41 22.76
N THR A 114 3.19 -3.76 23.84
CA THR A 114 3.69 -3.56 25.21
C THR A 114 5.06 -4.21 25.37
N GLY A 115 6.04 -3.45 25.88
CA GLY A 115 7.44 -3.89 26.00
C GLY A 115 8.29 -3.69 24.74
N GLY A 116 7.69 -3.28 23.61
CA GLY A 116 8.42 -2.86 22.42
C GLY A 116 9.04 -1.47 22.55
N ASN A 117 10.04 -1.16 21.73
CA ASN A 117 10.75 0.12 21.75
C ASN A 117 10.10 1.21 20.87
N GLY A 118 9.02 0.88 20.14
CA GLY A 118 8.34 1.81 19.24
C GLY A 118 9.05 2.04 17.90
N ASP A 119 10.16 1.34 17.64
CA ASP A 119 10.96 1.50 16.42
C ASP A 119 10.89 0.23 15.57
N LEU A 120 10.13 0.30 14.47
CA LEU A 120 10.01 -0.81 13.53
C LEU A 120 11.34 -1.21 12.90
N SER A 121 12.26 -0.26 12.69
CA SER A 121 13.56 -0.55 12.07
C SER A 121 14.41 -1.49 12.92
N SER A 122 14.27 -1.42 14.26
CA SER A 122 15.00 -2.26 15.21
C SER A 122 14.65 -3.76 15.14
N THR A 123 13.49 -4.09 14.58
CA THR A 123 13.01 -5.48 14.40
C THR A 123 12.97 -5.90 12.93
N SER A 124 13.36 -5.00 12.02
CA SER A 124 13.35 -5.22 10.57
C SER A 124 14.72 -5.66 10.06
N ARG A 125 14.74 -6.44 8.99
CA ARG A 125 15.96 -6.71 8.21
C ARG A 125 16.02 -5.75 7.02
N ARG A 126 17.22 -5.35 6.61
CA ARG A 126 17.41 -4.69 5.31
C ARG A 126 17.53 -5.75 4.24
N ARG A 127 16.75 -5.61 3.17
CA ARG A 127 16.71 -6.60 2.08
C ARG A 127 16.61 -5.89 0.73
N LYS A 128 17.06 -6.56 -0.32
CA LYS A 128 16.75 -6.24 -1.71
C LYS A 128 15.50 -7.00 -2.15
N LEU A 129 14.59 -6.31 -2.83
CA LEU A 129 13.42 -6.91 -3.49
C LEU A 129 13.61 -6.84 -5.01
N THR A 130 13.46 -7.99 -5.68
CA THR A 130 13.35 -8.07 -7.13
C THR A 130 11.98 -8.66 -7.47
N LEU A 131 11.15 -7.89 -8.16
CA LEU A 131 9.87 -8.34 -8.73
C LEU A 131 10.06 -8.58 -10.23
N HIS A 132 10.10 -9.84 -10.64
CA HIS A 132 10.06 -10.19 -12.06
C HIS A 132 8.62 -10.17 -12.55
N VAL A 133 8.28 -9.25 -13.43
CA VAL A 133 6.97 -9.14 -14.06
C VAL A 133 7.03 -9.90 -15.39
N ALA A 134 6.47 -11.12 -15.43
CA ALA A 134 6.44 -11.92 -16.65
C ALA A 134 5.40 -11.39 -17.63
N GLY A 135 4.15 -11.33 -17.21
CA GLY A 135 3.02 -10.99 -18.07
C GLY A 135 1.72 -10.87 -17.29
N ALA A 136 0.67 -10.46 -17.97
CA ALA A 136 -0.69 -10.47 -17.44
C ALA A 136 -1.61 -11.18 -18.44
N SER A 137 -2.76 -11.62 -17.97
CA SER A 137 -3.85 -12.13 -18.81
C SER A 137 -5.13 -11.35 -18.52
N SER A 138 -6.02 -11.28 -19.52
CA SER A 138 -7.39 -10.76 -19.39
C SER A 138 -7.47 -9.36 -18.76
N ILE A 139 -6.56 -8.45 -19.13
CA ILE A 139 -6.61 -7.05 -18.70
C ILE A 139 -7.94 -6.43 -19.15
N PRO A 140 -8.71 -5.80 -18.24
CA PRO A 140 -9.96 -5.15 -18.62
C PRO A 140 -9.69 -3.93 -19.51
N LEU A 141 -10.54 -3.75 -20.51
CA LEU A 141 -10.55 -2.53 -21.31
C LEU A 141 -11.25 -1.39 -20.56
N PRO A 142 -10.78 -0.14 -20.73
CA PRO A 142 -11.56 1.03 -20.37
C PRO A 142 -12.95 1.01 -21.03
N SER A 143 -13.95 1.60 -20.39
CA SER A 143 -15.34 1.60 -20.88
C SER A 143 -15.54 2.34 -22.20
N ASP A 144 -14.59 3.18 -22.58
CA ASP A 144 -14.55 3.96 -23.82
C ASP A 144 -13.77 3.26 -24.93
N ARG A 145 -13.39 1.98 -24.76
CA ARG A 145 -12.60 1.20 -25.72
C ARG A 145 -13.20 -0.18 -25.94
N ASP A 146 -13.23 -0.58 -27.20
CA ASP A 146 -13.80 -1.87 -27.61
C ASP A 146 -12.72 -2.87 -28.03
N GLU A 147 -11.53 -2.40 -28.44
CA GLU A 147 -10.47 -3.27 -28.94
C GLU A 147 -9.19 -3.28 -28.10
N ALA A 148 -8.59 -4.46 -27.96
CA ALA A 148 -7.32 -4.64 -27.25
C ALA A 148 -6.18 -3.77 -27.80
N LYS A 149 -6.12 -3.55 -29.11
CA LYS A 149 -5.06 -2.76 -29.78
C LYS A 149 -5.03 -1.29 -29.33
N GLU A 150 -6.07 -0.83 -28.64
CA GLU A 150 -6.22 0.54 -28.15
C GLU A 150 -5.52 0.77 -26.81
N ILE A 151 -5.03 -0.27 -26.13
CA ILE A 151 -4.22 -0.13 -24.91
C ILE A 151 -2.74 -0.43 -25.15
N LYS A 152 -1.88 0.22 -24.36
CA LYS A 152 -0.43 -0.03 -24.30
C LYS A 152 -0.05 -0.32 -22.86
N PRO A 153 -0.31 -1.54 -22.34
CA PRO A 153 -0.28 -1.76 -20.91
C PRO A 153 1.16 -1.77 -20.38
N TYR A 154 1.34 -1.22 -19.19
CA TYR A 154 2.55 -1.33 -18.40
C TYR A 154 2.21 -1.49 -16.93
N VAL A 155 3.14 -2.08 -16.18
CA VAL A 155 3.00 -2.25 -14.74
C VAL A 155 3.73 -1.11 -14.04
N THR A 156 3.09 -0.53 -13.03
CA THR A 156 3.78 0.27 -12.02
C THR A 156 3.66 -0.40 -10.67
N SER A 157 4.76 -0.50 -9.95
CA SER A 157 4.80 -1.04 -8.60
C SER A 157 5.39 0.01 -7.66
N THR A 158 4.72 0.24 -6.53
CA THR A 158 5.13 1.20 -5.51
C THR A 158 5.31 0.44 -4.20
N LEU A 159 6.50 0.54 -3.62
CA LEU A 159 6.82 0.00 -2.31
C LEU A 159 6.43 1.03 -1.25
N LEU A 160 5.61 0.65 -0.27
CA LEU A 160 5.17 1.55 0.80
C LEU A 160 5.57 1.01 2.17
N GLN A 161 6.20 1.87 2.96
CA GLN A 161 6.71 1.58 4.28
C GLN A 161 6.26 2.63 5.31
N PRO A 162 6.21 2.26 6.60
CA PRO A 162 5.92 3.20 7.69
C PRO A 162 6.80 4.45 7.72
N THR A 163 8.04 4.32 7.25
CA THR A 163 9.05 5.37 7.22
C THR A 163 8.88 6.35 6.05
N ASP A 164 7.97 6.09 5.10
CA ASP A 164 7.76 6.92 3.92
C ASP A 164 6.92 8.17 4.24
N LEU A 165 7.54 9.15 4.90
CA LEU A 165 6.87 10.39 5.32
C LEU A 165 6.93 11.51 4.26
N SER A 166 7.79 11.38 3.24
CA SER A 166 7.99 12.38 2.18
C SER A 166 6.79 12.51 1.25
N GLY A 167 5.97 11.46 1.14
CA GLY A 167 4.89 11.37 0.17
C GLY A 167 5.34 10.93 -1.24
N ASP A 168 6.61 10.56 -1.41
CA ASP A 168 7.16 10.04 -2.68
C ASP A 168 7.77 8.65 -2.48
N PRO A 169 6.94 7.60 -2.29
CA PRO A 169 7.41 6.24 -2.06
C PRO A 169 8.12 5.65 -3.29
N PRO A 170 9.16 4.81 -3.11
CA PRO A 170 9.91 4.21 -4.20
C PRO A 170 9.03 3.46 -5.21
N LYS A 171 9.00 3.97 -6.45
CA LYS A 171 8.21 3.43 -7.55
C LYS A 171 9.10 2.88 -8.66
N ARG A 172 8.68 1.75 -9.23
CA ARG A 172 9.27 1.12 -10.41
C ARG A 172 8.19 0.86 -11.45
N LYS A 173 8.59 0.72 -12.71
CA LYS A 173 7.66 0.42 -13.80
C LYS A 173 8.33 -0.40 -14.88
N THR A 174 7.54 -1.20 -15.58
CA THR A 174 7.95 -1.83 -16.84
C THR A 174 7.84 -0.83 -17.99
N THR A 175 8.35 -1.21 -19.16
CA THR A 175 8.02 -0.54 -20.40
C THR A 175 6.57 -0.82 -20.84
N GLY A 176 6.02 0.05 -21.70
CA GLY A 176 4.72 -0.16 -22.33
C GLY A 176 4.78 -1.30 -23.34
N TYR A 177 3.93 -2.30 -23.15
CA TYR A 177 3.79 -3.41 -24.09
C TYR A 177 3.23 -2.90 -25.42
N LYS A 178 3.87 -3.31 -26.52
CA LYS A 178 3.47 -2.95 -27.88
C LYS A 178 3.54 -4.20 -28.74
N GLN A 179 2.42 -4.54 -29.37
CA GLN A 179 2.40 -5.62 -30.34
C GLN A 179 3.23 -5.26 -31.57
N HIS A 180 3.96 -6.25 -32.08
CA HIS A 180 4.69 -6.14 -33.33
C HIS A 180 3.70 -6.06 -34.50
N LYS A 181 3.84 -5.05 -35.36
CA LYS A 181 2.98 -4.86 -36.55
C LYS A 181 3.45 -5.66 -37.77
N LEU A 182 4.73 -6.05 -37.81
CA LEU A 182 5.38 -6.71 -38.94
C LEU A 182 5.86 -8.10 -38.51
N GLY A 183 4.93 -9.06 -38.44
CA GLY A 183 5.17 -10.41 -37.91
C GLY A 183 6.26 -11.21 -38.63
N PHE A 184 6.62 -10.87 -39.86
CA PHE A 184 7.70 -11.53 -40.61
C PHE A 184 9.11 -11.06 -40.20
N LEU A 185 9.24 -9.91 -39.51
CA LEU A 185 10.52 -9.39 -39.02
C LEU A 185 10.83 -9.79 -37.57
N HIS A 186 9.84 -10.29 -36.84
CA HIS A 186 9.96 -10.60 -35.42
C HIS A 186 9.78 -12.09 -35.18
N LYS A 187 10.80 -12.73 -34.59
CA LYS A 187 10.69 -14.08 -34.04
C LYS A 187 10.23 -13.99 -32.59
N GLY A 188 9.10 -14.61 -32.25
CA GLY A 188 8.59 -14.66 -30.87
C GLY A 188 7.06 -14.61 -30.79
N GLU A 189 6.54 -14.78 -29.58
CA GLU A 189 5.12 -14.60 -29.29
C GLU A 189 4.71 -13.13 -29.42
N ASN A 190 3.52 -12.87 -29.97
CA ASN A 190 2.96 -11.53 -30.12
C ASN A 190 1.51 -11.52 -29.61
N PRO A 191 1.29 -11.82 -28.31
CA PRO A 191 -0.05 -11.95 -27.75
C PRO A 191 -0.84 -10.64 -27.82
N SER A 192 -2.14 -10.74 -27.55
CA SER A 192 -3.01 -9.58 -27.47
C SER A 192 -2.51 -8.58 -26.42
N ALA A 193 -2.79 -7.29 -26.59
CA ALA A 193 -2.44 -6.29 -25.58
C ALA A 193 -3.24 -6.46 -24.27
N ILE A 194 -4.28 -7.29 -24.24
CA ILE A 194 -4.93 -7.70 -22.97
C ILE A 194 -4.24 -8.90 -22.30
N ASP A 195 -3.29 -9.55 -22.97
CA ASP A 195 -2.47 -10.66 -22.48
C ASP A 195 -0.96 -10.39 -22.66
N PRO A 196 -0.44 -9.24 -22.21
CA PRO A 196 0.92 -8.80 -22.51
C PRO A 196 2.00 -9.64 -21.84
N LEU A 197 3.16 -9.73 -22.49
CA LEU A 197 4.40 -10.27 -21.93
C LEU A 197 5.43 -9.15 -21.82
N TRP A 198 5.87 -8.84 -20.60
CA TRP A 198 6.94 -7.86 -20.33
C TRP A 198 8.28 -8.55 -20.10
N ASN A 199 8.30 -9.61 -19.28
CA ASN A 199 9.51 -10.30 -18.85
C ASN A 199 10.59 -9.34 -18.29
N GLU A 200 10.17 -8.34 -17.52
CA GLU A 200 11.02 -7.28 -16.97
C GLU A 200 11.20 -7.42 -15.45
N LYS A 201 12.35 -7.00 -14.92
CA LYS A 201 12.62 -6.98 -13.48
C LYS A 201 12.49 -5.57 -12.92
N LEU A 202 11.75 -5.44 -11.82
CA LEU A 202 11.65 -4.21 -11.04
C LEU A 202 12.38 -4.41 -9.72
N GLU A 203 13.35 -3.54 -9.41
CA GLU A 203 14.26 -3.74 -8.27
C GLU A 203 14.22 -2.58 -7.28
N TRP A 204 14.21 -2.94 -5.99
CA TRP A 204 14.40 -2.04 -4.86
C TRP A 204 15.64 -2.51 -4.11
N GLU A 205 16.72 -1.73 -4.22
CA GLU A 205 18.03 -2.11 -3.68
C GLU A 205 18.02 -2.27 -2.17
N GLU A 206 17.17 -1.53 -1.46
CA GLU A 206 17.02 -1.63 -0.01
C GLU A 206 15.58 -1.34 0.39
N TYR A 207 15.04 -2.18 1.28
CA TYR A 207 13.84 -1.91 2.05
C TYR A 207 13.91 -2.54 3.44
N LEU A 208 13.12 -2.01 4.38
CA LEU A 208 12.92 -2.63 5.69
C LEU A 208 11.90 -3.77 5.63
N ASP A 209 12.34 -5.01 5.79
CA ASP A 209 11.47 -6.18 5.85
C ASP A 209 10.73 -6.22 7.19
N ASN A 210 9.49 -5.73 7.18
CA ASN A 210 8.57 -5.75 8.32
C ASN A 210 7.13 -5.99 7.90
N GLU A 211 6.30 -6.34 8.88
CA GLU A 211 4.89 -6.74 8.71
C GLU A 211 3.98 -5.65 8.12
N LEU A 212 4.43 -4.39 8.06
CA LEU A 212 3.72 -3.23 7.53
C LEU A 212 4.36 -2.69 6.24
N THR A 213 5.14 -3.52 5.53
CA THR A 213 5.62 -3.18 4.18
C THR A 213 4.72 -3.75 3.11
N PHE A 214 4.33 -2.90 2.16
CA PHE A 214 3.37 -3.22 1.12
C PHE A 214 3.95 -2.98 -0.26
N LEU A 215 3.46 -3.76 -1.23
CA LEU A 215 3.68 -3.51 -2.64
C LEU A 215 2.34 -3.24 -3.31
N ARG A 216 2.18 -2.04 -3.87
CA ARG A 216 1.00 -1.64 -4.63
C ARG A 216 1.30 -1.68 -6.11
N ILE A 217 0.60 -2.55 -6.83
CA ILE A 217 0.82 -2.87 -8.23
C ILE A 217 -0.37 -2.38 -9.04
N LEU A 218 -0.10 -1.64 -10.12
CA LEU A 218 -1.11 -1.15 -11.06
C LEU A 218 -0.75 -1.58 -12.47
N ILE A 219 -1.75 -2.03 -13.21
CA ILE A 219 -1.67 -2.11 -14.68
C ILE A 219 -2.30 -0.83 -15.23
N LYS A 220 -1.60 -0.15 -16.13
CA LYS A 220 -2.01 1.11 -16.73
C LYS A 220 -1.83 1.08 -18.24
N SER A 221 -2.56 1.89 -18.99
CA SER A 221 -2.28 2.11 -20.41
C SER A 221 -1.40 3.35 -20.61
N ASP A 222 -0.35 3.25 -21.43
CA ASP A 222 0.50 4.39 -21.82
C ASP A 222 -0.12 5.12 -23.01
N ASP A 223 -1.10 5.97 -22.72
CA ASP A 223 -1.86 6.66 -23.75
C ASP A 223 -1.22 7.99 -24.08
N SER A 224 -1.05 8.25 -25.37
CA SER A 224 -0.53 9.52 -25.83
C SER A 224 -1.57 10.62 -25.58
N PHE A 225 -1.12 11.76 -25.04
CA PHE A 225 -1.94 12.98 -24.87
C PHE A 225 -3.11 12.88 -23.86
N ALA A 226 -3.16 11.83 -23.04
CA ALA A 226 -4.17 11.67 -21.99
C ALA A 226 -3.53 11.22 -20.65
N ALA A 227 -4.30 11.31 -19.56
CA ALA A 227 -3.88 10.71 -18.30
C ALA A 227 -3.93 9.18 -18.43
N ASN A 228 -2.77 8.51 -18.25
CA ASN A 228 -2.63 7.06 -18.33
C ASN A 228 -3.66 6.34 -17.44
N PRO A 229 -4.73 5.74 -18.00
CA PRO A 229 -5.80 5.14 -17.24
C PRO A 229 -5.27 3.93 -16.48
N VAL A 230 -5.79 3.74 -15.27
CA VAL A 230 -5.49 2.55 -14.47
C VAL A 230 -6.52 1.50 -14.83
N LEU A 231 -6.05 0.35 -15.30
CA LEU A 231 -6.88 -0.75 -15.79
C LEU A 231 -7.21 -1.73 -14.68
N ALA A 232 -6.22 -2.06 -13.85
CA ALA A 232 -6.37 -2.99 -12.75
C ALA A 232 -5.38 -2.70 -11.62
N VAL A 233 -5.69 -3.17 -10.41
CA VAL A 233 -4.90 -2.91 -9.20
C VAL A 233 -4.79 -4.15 -8.31
N ALA A 234 -3.64 -4.31 -7.68
CA ALA A 234 -3.45 -5.16 -6.52
C ALA A 234 -2.61 -4.44 -5.48
N ALA A 235 -2.82 -4.76 -4.21
CA ALA A 235 -1.92 -4.39 -3.13
C ALA A 235 -1.66 -5.64 -2.29
N VAL A 236 -0.40 -5.90 -1.94
CA VAL A 236 0.00 -7.06 -1.16
C VAL A 236 0.87 -6.63 0.00
N ARG A 237 0.76 -7.32 1.13
CA ARG A 237 1.75 -7.25 2.21
C ARG A 237 2.92 -8.14 1.84
N LEU A 238 4.15 -7.61 1.87
CA LEU A 238 5.32 -8.42 1.50
C LEU A 238 5.51 -9.61 2.44
N MET A 239 5.12 -9.52 3.71
CA MET A 239 5.21 -10.64 4.65
C MET A 239 4.36 -11.88 4.28
N TYR A 240 3.35 -11.72 3.42
CA TYR A 240 2.49 -12.83 2.96
C TYR A 240 2.88 -13.34 1.58
N VAL A 241 3.84 -12.68 0.93
CA VAL A 241 4.32 -13.08 -0.38
C VAL A 241 5.26 -14.28 -0.22
N THR A 242 5.01 -15.33 -1.01
CA THR A 242 5.91 -16.48 -1.10
C THR A 242 6.96 -16.21 -2.18
N PRO A 243 8.27 -16.40 -1.91
CA PRO A 243 9.31 -16.30 -2.92
C PRO A 243 9.07 -17.28 -4.08
N GLY A 244 9.45 -16.89 -5.29
CA GLY A 244 9.19 -17.65 -6.51
C GLY A 244 7.99 -17.15 -7.31
N TRP A 245 7.52 -17.98 -8.24
CA TRP A 245 6.45 -17.62 -9.18
C TRP A 245 5.09 -17.65 -8.51
N SER A 246 4.26 -16.65 -8.78
CA SER A 246 2.90 -16.53 -8.25
C SER A 246 2.01 -15.73 -9.18
N PHE A 247 0.74 -16.11 -9.24
CA PHE A 247 -0.30 -15.29 -9.87
C PHE A 247 -0.91 -14.35 -8.83
N ILE A 248 -1.00 -13.08 -9.17
CA ILE A 248 -1.73 -12.08 -8.39
C ILE A 248 -3.03 -11.80 -9.14
N ARG A 249 -4.18 -12.12 -8.52
CA ARG A 249 -5.47 -11.68 -9.04
C ARG A 249 -5.63 -10.18 -8.85
N MET A 250 -6.06 -9.51 -9.91
CA MET A 250 -6.18 -8.06 -9.94
C MET A 250 -7.64 -7.65 -9.72
N LEU A 251 -7.83 -6.53 -9.02
CA LEU A 251 -9.12 -5.89 -8.80
C LEU A 251 -9.31 -4.73 -9.78
N ASP A 252 -10.57 -4.35 -9.99
CA ASP A 252 -10.88 -3.09 -10.64
C ASP A 252 -10.76 -1.90 -9.67
N LEU A 253 -10.98 -0.69 -10.17
CA LEU A 253 -10.92 0.53 -9.37
C LEU A 253 -12.11 0.75 -8.43
N LYS A 254 -13.02 -0.23 -8.32
CA LYS A 254 -14.12 -0.27 -7.35
C LYS A 254 -13.92 -1.39 -6.32
N GLY A 255 -12.80 -2.11 -6.38
CA GLY A 255 -12.47 -3.21 -5.46
C GLY A 255 -13.13 -4.54 -5.81
N ARG A 256 -13.65 -4.69 -7.03
CA ARG A 256 -14.28 -5.94 -7.49
C ARG A 256 -13.23 -6.83 -8.16
N GLU A 257 -13.37 -8.14 -7.97
CA GLU A 257 -12.54 -9.11 -8.67
C GLU A 257 -12.68 -8.97 -10.18
N THR A 258 -11.56 -9.12 -10.89
CA THR A 258 -11.54 -9.20 -12.35
C THR A 258 -11.03 -10.57 -12.77
N HIS A 259 -11.18 -10.91 -14.05
CA HIS A 259 -10.49 -12.05 -14.64
C HIS A 259 -8.98 -11.80 -14.83
N CYS A 260 -8.52 -10.56 -14.61
CA CYS A 260 -7.13 -10.20 -14.82
C CYS A 260 -6.23 -10.84 -13.76
N SER A 261 -5.18 -11.51 -14.23
CA SER A 261 -4.14 -12.09 -13.39
C SER A 261 -2.78 -11.59 -13.87
N LEU A 262 -1.91 -11.24 -12.92
CA LEU A 262 -0.53 -10.86 -13.17
C LEU A 262 0.40 -11.99 -12.71
N LEU A 263 1.21 -12.52 -13.62
CA LEU A 263 2.25 -13.50 -13.29
C LEU A 263 3.53 -12.76 -12.89
N VAL A 264 3.97 -12.99 -11.66
CA VAL A 264 5.20 -12.40 -11.13
C VAL A 264 6.07 -13.43 -10.43
N ARG A 265 7.37 -13.15 -10.34
CA ARG A 265 8.29 -13.85 -9.45
C ARG A 265 8.81 -12.89 -8.38
N PHE A 266 8.69 -13.26 -7.12
CA PHE A 266 9.30 -12.52 -6.02
C PHE A 266 10.64 -13.14 -5.64
N GLU A 267 11.68 -12.31 -5.60
CA GLU A 267 13.01 -12.66 -5.13
C GLU A 267 13.43 -11.68 -4.05
N PHE A 268 13.99 -12.21 -2.96
CA PHE A 268 14.44 -11.43 -1.81
C PHE A 268 15.86 -11.82 -1.47
N ALA A 269 16.75 -10.83 -1.30
CA ALA A 269 18.12 -11.04 -0.86
C ALA A 269 18.39 -10.24 0.42
N ASP A 270 19.06 -10.86 1.39
CA ASP A 270 19.51 -10.16 2.59
C ASP A 270 20.70 -9.26 2.25
N LEU A 271 20.80 -8.12 2.94
CA LEU A 271 21.87 -7.12 2.77
C LEU A 271 22.79 -7.06 3.99
#